data_AF-A0A9P5K056-F1
#
_entry.id   AF-A0A9P5K056-F1
#
_cell.length_a   1.000
_cell.length_b   1.000
_cell.length_c   1.000
_cell.angle_alpha   90.00
_cell.angle_beta   90.00
_cell.angle_gamma   90.00
#
_symmetry.space_group_name_H-M   'P 1'
#
loop_
_entity.id
_entity.type
_entity.pdbx_description
1 polymer ?
#
loop_
_entity_poly.entity_id
_entity_poly.type
_entity_poly.pdbx_seq_one_letter_code
_entity_poly.pdbx_strand_id
1 'polypeptide(L)'
;MSTSTSPSSKSSLASVVTILHESGWMRPVDSHPLVRLHTTYWGKNMVEEEDQQQSTYDPSESEDDDVIPGCHALNINNEAFKMRNIWVRAEYIRIYDCLVNIHNKKAEDWYRSTPAAVITGQPGIGKTVWLYYVLHRCLVEKRPVIWSHFHESYLFVDDGVFRFRDAGFSAQFHKVVWTLVDSGPSQMDLPQVLIGHNMPFFIIFATSPTVERCHESMDPSRNSSSVGYVLQCHVQAPISSTIHMTDLRFGPTPRLCLEKASEPYDMERYEDNVRMSLQDVTPRDIERLTRGSGNLKMDALSRKLCLIRRETTDLWSHLLVTPITDYIQSKLAIHLRDCNIHKQIEMFQAFYSLTYSRGMSGLIFENICHTHFKRQILIHYVPMVRLDGNDRRHQPKWHSSHHTIKPDGVGSEQLEDRRKNALNRLETLEVHPTNVLEYDDEALSLEEDIYYIPMKSNEVAFDSFICHDGHLYMFQFTVSDNHGINKGLISRFTQLVGCEQLPPHENWHFIFLIPDGGNTLKCPYPESPELQELEPCSSQVVMRNFTKLIALPQCMWDSPLSFKEEEDEQEDPPHKKSKQTEKHAE
;
A
#
# COMPACT_ATOMS: atom_id res chain seq x y z
N MET A 1 -41.60 -23.86 14.49
CA MET A 1 -40.98 -24.37 15.73
C MET A 1 -40.43 -23.19 16.48
N SER A 2 -41.12 -22.75 17.53
CA SER A 2 -40.72 -21.67 18.43
C SER A 2 -39.50 -22.12 19.24
N THR A 3 -38.34 -21.54 18.94
CA THR A 3 -37.11 -21.74 19.70
C THR A 3 -37.29 -21.13 21.09
N SER A 4 -37.26 -21.97 22.12
CA SER A 4 -37.23 -21.54 23.51
C SER A 4 -35.93 -20.77 23.76
N THR A 5 -36.05 -19.48 24.02
CA THR A 5 -34.94 -18.65 24.50
C THR A 5 -34.53 -19.16 25.89
N SER A 6 -33.31 -19.66 26.01
CA SER A 6 -32.71 -20.00 27.29
C SER A 6 -32.63 -18.74 28.18
N PRO A 7 -32.77 -18.84 29.51
CA PRO A 7 -32.68 -17.69 30.40
C PRO A 7 -31.28 -17.07 30.27
N SER A 8 -31.21 -15.86 29.71
CA SER A 8 -29.96 -15.13 29.54
C SER A 8 -29.30 -14.95 30.91
N SER A 9 -28.15 -15.56 31.14
CA SER A 9 -27.41 -15.37 32.38
C SER A 9 -27.03 -13.89 32.49
N LYS A 10 -27.51 -13.23 33.55
CA LYS A 10 -27.23 -11.82 33.79
C LYS A 10 -25.74 -11.65 34.08
N SER A 11 -25.08 -10.71 33.41
CA SER A 11 -23.67 -10.38 33.58
C SER A 11 -23.46 -9.33 34.68
N SER A 12 -24.04 -9.56 35.87
CA SER A 12 -23.86 -8.66 37.01
C SER A 12 -22.39 -8.58 37.44
N LEU A 13 -22.03 -7.53 38.17
CA LEU A 13 -20.67 -7.35 38.72
C LEU A 13 -20.23 -8.60 39.48
N ALA A 14 -21.10 -9.11 40.36
CA ALA A 14 -20.85 -10.34 41.12
C ALA A 14 -20.70 -11.59 40.24
N SER A 15 -21.29 -11.61 39.04
CA SER A 15 -21.12 -12.71 38.09
C SER A 15 -19.79 -12.64 37.32
N VAL A 16 -19.10 -11.51 37.36
CA VAL A 16 -17.88 -11.24 36.59
C VAL A 16 -16.66 -11.24 37.51
N VAL A 17 -16.81 -10.63 38.69
CA VAL A 17 -15.73 -10.37 39.63
C VAL A 17 -16.18 -10.53 41.07
N THR A 18 -15.39 -11.25 41.87
CA THR A 18 -15.43 -11.17 43.33
C THR A 18 -14.48 -10.07 43.77
N ILE A 19 -15.04 -9.01 44.33
CA ILE A 19 -14.29 -7.89 44.91
C ILE A 19 -13.78 -8.32 46.29
N LEU A 20 -12.46 -8.44 46.46
CA LEU A 20 -11.85 -8.84 47.73
C LEU A 20 -11.69 -7.64 48.69
N HIS A 21 -11.55 -6.44 48.15
CA HIS A 21 -11.52 -5.19 48.91
C HIS A 21 -12.37 -4.11 48.21
N GLU A 22 -13.42 -3.66 48.87
CA GLU A 22 -14.36 -2.65 48.33
C GLU A 22 -13.68 -1.30 48.04
N SER A 23 -12.59 -0.96 48.73
CA SER A 23 -11.94 0.35 48.64
C SER A 23 -11.28 0.66 47.28
N GLY A 24 -11.14 -0.33 46.39
CA GLY A 24 -10.51 -0.15 45.08
C GLY A 24 -11.45 0.20 43.92
N TRP A 25 -12.77 -0.01 44.09
CA TRP A 25 -13.75 0.13 43.03
C TRP A 25 -14.70 1.30 43.32
N MET A 26 -14.68 2.30 42.44
CA MET A 26 -15.54 3.47 42.57
C MET A 26 -16.49 3.54 41.39
N ARG A 27 -17.80 3.64 41.65
CA ARG A 27 -18.76 3.99 40.61
C ARG A 27 -18.59 5.47 40.28
N PRO A 28 -18.31 5.84 39.01
CA PRO A 28 -18.29 7.24 38.61
C PRO A 28 -19.67 7.87 38.83
N VAL A 29 -19.72 9.19 38.96
CA VAL A 29 -20.98 9.94 39.01
C VAL A 29 -21.80 9.72 37.74
N ASP A 30 -23.13 9.79 37.80
CA ASP A 30 -24.01 9.50 36.65
C ASP A 30 -23.80 10.46 35.47
N SER A 31 -23.31 11.67 35.73
CA SER A 31 -22.92 12.64 34.69
C SER A 31 -21.63 12.25 33.97
N HIS A 32 -20.92 11.21 34.43
CA HIS A 32 -19.69 10.77 33.81
C HIS A 32 -19.97 10.25 32.38
N PRO A 33 -19.21 10.69 31.37
CA PRO A 33 -19.55 10.37 29.98
C PRO A 33 -19.54 8.86 29.64
N LEU A 34 -18.72 8.06 30.32
CA LEU A 34 -18.72 6.60 30.18
C LEU A 34 -19.95 5.93 30.82
N VAL A 35 -20.49 6.50 31.91
CA VAL A 35 -21.74 6.00 32.51
C VAL A 35 -22.90 6.26 31.54
N ARG A 36 -22.96 7.46 30.95
CA ARG A 36 -23.93 7.78 29.89
C ARG A 36 -23.80 6.85 28.68
N LEU A 37 -22.57 6.53 28.25
CA LEU A 37 -22.34 5.56 27.17
C LEU A 37 -22.97 4.20 27.51
N HIS A 38 -22.69 3.67 28.70
CA HIS A 38 -23.24 2.41 29.17
C HIS A 38 -24.76 2.44 29.21
N THR A 39 -25.36 3.42 29.89
CA THR A 39 -26.82 3.54 29.99
C THR A 39 -27.48 3.68 28.61
N THR A 40 -26.79 4.33 27.67
CA THR A 40 -27.31 4.54 26.32
C THR A 40 -27.26 3.27 25.48
N TYR A 41 -26.21 2.45 25.56
CA TYR A 41 -25.97 1.38 24.58
C TYR A 41 -26.05 -0.04 25.15
N TRP A 42 -26.06 -0.21 26.48
CA TRP A 42 -26.04 -1.54 27.10
C TRP A 42 -27.27 -2.37 26.74
N GLY A 43 -27.07 -3.40 25.92
CA GLY A 43 -28.13 -4.29 25.48
C GLY A 43 -29.10 -3.72 24.44
N LYS A 44 -28.75 -2.63 23.77
CA LYS A 44 -29.53 -2.17 22.60
C LYS A 44 -29.45 -3.18 21.46
N ASN A 45 -30.42 -3.17 20.55
CA ASN A 45 -30.40 -4.05 19.39
C ASN A 45 -29.47 -3.47 18.31
N MET A 46 -28.35 -4.16 18.04
CA MET A 46 -27.39 -3.76 17.00
C MET A 46 -28.01 -3.74 15.60
N VAL A 47 -28.85 -4.75 15.31
CA VAL A 47 -29.39 -4.99 13.97
C VAL A 47 -30.26 -3.82 13.56
N GLU A 48 -31.06 -3.29 14.48
CA GLU A 48 -31.89 -2.11 14.21
C GLU A 48 -31.05 -0.85 13.91
N GLU A 49 -29.89 -0.68 14.55
CA GLU A 49 -29.01 0.47 14.28
C GLU A 49 -28.26 0.31 12.94
N GLU A 50 -27.76 -0.90 12.63
CA GLU A 50 -27.07 -1.20 11.38
C GLU A 50 -28.05 -1.15 10.18
N ASP A 51 -29.28 -1.69 10.31
CA ASP A 51 -30.30 -1.68 9.27
C ASP A 51 -30.78 -0.25 8.96
N GLN A 52 -30.99 0.57 9.99
CA GLN A 52 -31.36 1.97 9.80
C GLN A 52 -30.27 2.74 9.04
N GLN A 53 -29.00 2.49 9.34
CA GLN A 53 -27.87 3.16 8.68
C GLN A 53 -27.65 2.66 7.25
N GLN A 54 -27.83 1.36 6.99
CA GLN A 54 -27.78 0.81 5.63
C GLN A 54 -28.91 1.34 4.75
N SER A 55 -30.12 1.53 5.31
CA SER A 55 -31.26 2.07 4.55
C SER A 55 -31.08 3.52 4.08
N THR A 56 -30.17 4.27 4.71
CA THR A 56 -29.86 5.65 4.32
C THR A 56 -28.78 5.76 3.24
N TYR A 57 -28.12 4.64 2.90
CA TYR A 57 -27.12 4.60 1.85
C TYR A 57 -27.80 4.14 0.54
N ASP A 58 -27.78 4.98 -0.49
CA ASP A 58 -28.27 4.61 -1.82
C ASP A 58 -27.10 4.02 -2.63
N PRO A 59 -27.05 2.69 -2.84
CA PRO A 59 -25.96 2.08 -3.60
C PRO A 59 -25.98 2.45 -5.08
N SER A 60 -27.02 3.13 -5.59
CA SER A 60 -27.09 3.57 -6.98
C SER A 60 -26.33 4.86 -7.27
N GLU A 61 -25.87 5.59 -6.24
CA GLU A 61 -25.13 6.86 -6.42
C GLU A 61 -23.60 6.70 -6.44
N SER A 62 -23.04 5.52 -6.17
CA SER A 62 -21.59 5.28 -6.22
C SER A 62 -21.25 4.28 -7.33
N GLU A 63 -20.95 4.76 -8.53
CA GLU A 63 -20.31 3.97 -9.61
C GLU A 63 -18.83 3.64 -9.26
N ASP A 64 -18.29 4.21 -8.20
CA ASP A 64 -16.98 3.84 -7.67
C ASP A 64 -17.08 2.50 -6.92
N ASP A 65 -16.54 1.45 -7.54
CA ASP A 65 -16.32 0.09 -7.00
C ASP A 65 -15.53 0.06 -5.66
N ASP A 66 -15.15 1.22 -5.14
CA ASP A 66 -14.34 1.36 -3.95
C ASP A 66 -15.12 1.07 -2.67
N VAL A 67 -16.44 1.28 -2.60
CA VAL A 67 -17.18 1.05 -1.34
C VAL A 67 -17.27 -0.44 -1.02
N ILE A 68 -16.35 -0.88 -0.16
CA ILE A 68 -16.29 -2.26 0.32
C ILE A 68 -17.62 -2.54 1.04
N PRO A 69 -18.40 -3.55 0.60
CA PRO A 69 -19.62 -3.93 1.28
C PRO A 69 -19.39 -4.10 2.79
N GLY A 70 -20.14 -3.34 3.60
CA GLY A 70 -20.07 -3.35 5.06
C GLY A 70 -19.56 -2.07 5.73
N CYS A 71 -19.07 -1.09 4.98
CA CYS A 71 -18.77 0.24 5.55
C CYS A 71 -20.06 1.01 5.92
N HIS A 72 -20.11 1.67 7.08
CA HIS A 72 -21.27 2.49 7.50
C HIS A 72 -20.89 3.54 8.57
N ALA A 73 -21.72 4.56 8.75
CA ALA A 73 -21.52 5.60 9.75
C ALA A 73 -22.27 5.26 11.06
N LEU A 74 -21.54 4.86 12.10
CA LEU A 74 -22.08 4.57 13.43
C LEU A 74 -22.21 5.85 14.27
N ASN A 75 -23.42 6.19 14.69
CA ASN A 75 -23.66 7.31 15.59
C ASN A 75 -23.48 6.91 17.06
N ILE A 76 -22.41 7.40 17.69
CA ILE A 76 -22.09 7.15 19.10
C ILE A 76 -22.65 8.25 20.02
N ASN A 77 -23.04 9.40 19.46
CA ASN A 77 -23.59 10.58 20.14
C ASN A 77 -23.09 10.78 21.59
N ASN A 78 -21.77 10.69 21.79
CA ASN A 78 -21.20 10.73 23.13
C ASN A 78 -20.24 11.91 23.29
N GLU A 79 -20.63 12.82 24.18
CA GLU A 79 -19.83 13.97 24.59
C GLU A 79 -18.46 13.55 25.17
N ALA A 80 -18.33 12.33 25.70
CA ALA A 80 -17.08 11.74 26.24
C ALA A 80 -15.91 11.88 25.28
N PHE A 81 -16.16 11.59 24.00
CA PHE A 81 -15.12 11.35 23.02
C PHE A 81 -15.00 12.49 22.02
N LYS A 82 -15.85 13.53 22.14
CA LYS A 82 -16.00 14.61 21.15
C LYS A 82 -16.28 14.12 19.72
N MET A 83 -16.70 12.86 19.57
CA MET A 83 -17.01 12.21 18.30
C MET A 83 -18.50 11.88 18.28
N ARG A 84 -19.22 12.40 17.28
CA ARG A 84 -20.65 12.08 17.10
C ARG A 84 -20.82 10.81 16.28
N ASN A 85 -20.09 10.71 15.17
CA ASN A 85 -20.15 9.60 14.24
C ASN A 85 -18.77 8.94 14.10
N ILE A 86 -18.75 7.63 13.96
CA ILE A 86 -17.59 6.84 13.60
C ILE A 86 -17.86 6.20 12.24
N TRP A 87 -16.95 6.36 11.29
CA TRP A 87 -16.98 5.57 10.06
C TRP A 87 -16.46 4.16 10.34
N VAL A 88 -17.38 3.19 10.40
CA VAL A 88 -17.06 1.78 10.57
C VAL A 88 -16.62 1.22 9.23
N ARG A 89 -15.37 0.73 9.18
CA ARG A 89 -14.82 0.12 7.98
C ARG A 89 -15.06 -1.38 7.97
N ALA A 90 -15.06 -2.01 6.80
CA ALA A 90 -15.12 -3.47 6.69
C ALA A 90 -14.02 -4.18 7.51
N GLU A 91 -12.81 -3.61 7.60
CA GLU A 91 -11.74 -4.14 8.46
C GLU A 91 -12.10 -4.15 9.93
N TYR A 92 -12.90 -3.18 10.40
CA TYR A 92 -13.29 -3.10 11.81
C TYR A 92 -14.11 -4.32 12.21
N ILE A 93 -15.07 -4.67 11.35
CA ILE A 93 -15.94 -5.83 11.49
C ILE A 93 -15.10 -7.11 11.41
N ARG A 94 -14.28 -7.28 10.35
CA ARG A 94 -13.43 -8.48 10.16
C ARG A 94 -12.50 -8.74 11.34
N ILE A 95 -11.83 -7.71 11.85
CA ILE A 95 -10.91 -7.85 12.99
C ILE A 95 -11.72 -8.19 14.26
N TYR A 96 -12.84 -7.51 14.50
CA TYR A 96 -13.70 -7.82 15.64
C TYR A 96 -14.15 -9.28 15.63
N ASP A 97 -14.71 -9.77 14.52
CA ASP A 97 -15.18 -11.15 14.39
C ASP A 97 -14.06 -12.18 14.57
N CYS A 98 -12.87 -11.88 14.03
CA CYS A 98 -11.69 -12.70 14.25
C CYS A 98 -11.33 -12.80 15.74
N LEU A 99 -11.32 -11.66 16.45
CA LEU A 99 -11.00 -11.61 17.88
C LEU A 99 -12.10 -12.27 18.73
N VAL A 100 -13.37 -12.18 18.34
CA VAL A 100 -14.48 -12.93 18.96
C VAL A 100 -14.23 -14.42 18.84
N ASN A 101 -13.86 -14.90 17.65
CA ASN A 101 -13.55 -16.31 17.43
C ASN A 101 -12.34 -16.78 18.24
N ILE A 102 -11.29 -15.96 18.36
CA ILE A 102 -10.12 -16.26 19.20
C ILE A 102 -10.51 -16.31 20.68
N HIS A 103 -11.26 -15.32 21.15
CA HIS A 103 -11.75 -15.25 22.52
C HIS A 103 -12.57 -16.47 22.87
N ASN A 104 -13.57 -16.82 22.06
CA ASN A 104 -14.43 -17.99 22.30
C ASN A 104 -13.64 -19.30 22.35
N LYS A 105 -12.67 -19.49 21.44
CA LYS A 105 -11.81 -20.68 21.43
C LYS A 105 -10.88 -20.79 22.63
N LYS A 106 -10.40 -19.65 23.15
CA LYS A 106 -9.40 -19.60 24.23
C LYS A 106 -10.01 -19.35 25.61
N ALA A 107 -11.27 -18.95 25.70
CA ALA A 107 -11.95 -18.63 26.96
C ALA A 107 -12.08 -19.85 27.88
N GLU A 108 -12.11 -21.08 27.34
CA GLU A 108 -12.19 -22.31 28.13
C GLU A 108 -10.83 -22.71 28.73
N ASP A 109 -9.72 -22.34 28.08
CA ASP A 109 -8.35 -22.78 28.42
C ASP A 109 -7.43 -21.63 28.86
N TRP A 110 -8.00 -20.52 29.31
CA TRP A 110 -7.26 -19.29 29.63
C TRP A 110 -6.17 -19.48 30.69
N TYR A 111 -6.32 -20.44 31.61
CA TYR A 111 -5.34 -20.76 32.65
C TYR A 111 -4.00 -21.28 32.08
N ARG A 112 -3.97 -21.73 30.82
CA ARG A 112 -2.73 -22.17 30.14
C ARG A 112 -2.04 -21.04 29.41
N SER A 113 -2.82 -20.12 28.84
CA SER A 113 -2.31 -19.00 28.05
C SER A 113 -3.39 -17.93 27.96
N THR A 114 -3.14 -16.79 28.60
CA THR A 114 -3.99 -15.61 28.48
C THR A 114 -3.93 -15.12 27.04
N PRO A 115 -5.06 -15.09 26.30
CA PRO A 115 -5.05 -14.59 24.94
C PRO A 115 -4.73 -13.08 24.95
N ALA A 116 -3.99 -12.63 23.95
CA ALA A 116 -3.75 -11.21 23.72
C ALA A 116 -3.67 -10.92 22.22
N ALA A 117 -4.13 -9.74 21.83
CA ALA A 117 -4.06 -9.25 20.47
C ALA A 117 -3.47 -7.84 20.46
N VAL A 118 -2.66 -7.54 19.44
CA VAL A 118 -2.16 -6.19 19.20
C VAL A 118 -2.69 -5.67 17.90
N ILE A 119 -3.30 -4.49 17.98
CA ILE A 119 -3.78 -3.74 16.84
C ILE A 119 -2.79 -2.63 16.56
N THR A 120 -2.10 -2.75 15.45
CA THR A 120 -1.09 -1.80 15.02
C THR A 120 -1.40 -1.25 13.63
N GLY A 121 -0.57 -0.34 13.17
CA GLY A 121 -0.71 0.36 11.91
C GLY A 121 -0.23 1.80 12.02
N GLN A 122 -0.18 2.50 10.90
CA GLN A 122 0.38 3.85 10.85
C GLN A 122 -0.33 4.84 11.82
N PRO A 123 0.37 5.86 12.33
CA PRO A 123 -0.29 6.90 13.12
C PRO A 123 -1.47 7.53 12.38
N GLY A 124 -2.59 7.74 13.08
CA GLY A 124 -3.78 8.32 12.46
C GLY A 124 -4.66 7.37 11.66
N ILE A 125 -4.29 6.08 11.54
CA ILE A 125 -5.03 5.10 10.72
C ILE A 125 -6.39 4.63 11.28
N GLY A 126 -6.82 5.21 12.41
CA GLY A 126 -8.08 4.85 13.07
C GLY A 126 -8.00 3.72 14.11
N LYS A 127 -6.84 3.47 14.72
CA LYS A 127 -6.69 2.45 15.80
C LYS A 127 -7.58 2.74 17.02
N THR A 128 -7.50 3.97 17.55
CA THR A 128 -8.33 4.42 18.68
C THR A 128 -9.82 4.41 18.33
N VAL A 129 -10.14 4.80 17.09
CA VAL A 129 -11.51 4.77 16.56
C VAL A 129 -12.05 3.34 16.50
N TRP A 130 -11.23 2.39 16.04
CA TRP A 130 -11.57 0.96 16.07
C TRP A 130 -11.83 0.46 17.49
N LEU A 131 -11.01 0.86 18.46
CA LEU A 131 -11.22 0.51 19.87
C LEU A 131 -12.57 1.02 20.41
N TYR A 132 -13.01 2.21 20.01
CA TYR A 132 -14.35 2.70 20.34
C TYR A 132 -15.46 1.87 19.70
N TYR A 133 -15.27 1.45 18.45
CA TYR A 133 -16.18 0.51 17.80
C TYR A 133 -16.27 -0.81 18.59
N VAL A 134 -15.14 -1.38 19.01
CA VAL A 134 -15.13 -2.61 19.84
C VAL A 134 -15.83 -2.40 21.18
N LEU A 135 -15.60 -1.27 21.85
CA LEU A 135 -16.30 -0.92 23.09
C LEU A 135 -17.81 -0.87 22.86
N HIS A 136 -18.25 -0.17 21.81
CA HIS A 136 -19.66 -0.08 21.44
C HIS A 136 -20.28 -1.47 21.22
N ARG A 137 -19.64 -2.32 20.40
CA ARG A 137 -20.06 -3.72 20.18
C ARG A 137 -20.20 -4.48 21.51
N CYS A 138 -19.23 -4.35 22.41
CA CYS A 138 -19.28 -5.02 23.71
C CYS A 138 -20.49 -4.56 24.54
N LEU A 139 -20.81 -3.27 24.56
CA LEU A 139 -21.95 -2.75 25.32
C LEU A 139 -23.28 -3.26 24.76
N VAL A 140 -23.46 -3.17 23.45
CA VAL A 140 -24.65 -3.65 22.75
C VAL A 140 -24.87 -5.15 22.99
N GLU A 141 -23.79 -5.94 22.94
CA GLU A 141 -23.83 -7.39 23.19
C GLU A 141 -23.86 -7.77 24.69
N LYS A 142 -23.99 -6.79 25.60
CA LYS A 142 -23.92 -6.98 27.07
C LYS A 142 -22.68 -7.75 27.55
N ARG A 143 -21.57 -7.58 26.83
CA ARG A 143 -20.30 -8.24 27.08
C ARG A 143 -19.49 -7.43 28.09
N PRO A 144 -19.06 -8.04 29.21
CA PRO A 144 -18.17 -7.37 30.15
C PRO A 144 -16.86 -6.97 29.47
N VAL A 145 -16.48 -5.71 29.65
CA VAL A 145 -15.31 -5.12 29.00
C VAL A 145 -14.62 -4.14 29.94
N ILE A 146 -13.30 -4.18 29.97
CA ILE A 146 -12.44 -3.20 30.61
C ILE A 146 -11.95 -2.23 29.52
N TRP A 147 -12.17 -0.94 29.72
CA TRP A 147 -11.61 0.13 28.91
C TRP A 147 -10.49 0.82 29.69
N SER A 148 -9.26 0.76 29.18
CA SER A 148 -8.10 1.42 29.77
C SER A 148 -7.60 2.54 28.87
N HIS A 149 -7.67 3.77 29.38
CA HIS A 149 -7.27 4.97 28.66
C HIS A 149 -6.71 6.02 29.63
N PHE A 150 -5.57 6.62 29.30
CA PHE A 150 -4.89 7.64 30.14
C PHE A 150 -4.72 7.24 31.62
N HIS A 151 -4.20 6.03 31.89
CA HIS A 151 -4.02 5.46 33.24
C HIS A 151 -5.29 5.19 34.05
N GLU A 152 -6.46 5.31 33.45
CA GLU A 152 -7.71 4.99 34.11
C GLU A 152 -8.34 3.77 33.46
N SER A 153 -8.76 2.81 34.30
CA SER A 153 -9.45 1.61 33.85
C SER A 153 -10.89 1.61 34.34
N TYR A 154 -11.80 1.29 33.42
CA TYR A 154 -13.24 1.25 33.64
C TYR A 154 -13.79 -0.11 33.24
N LEU A 155 -14.41 -0.81 34.17
CA LEU A 155 -15.14 -2.06 33.92
C LEU A 155 -16.61 -1.75 33.62
N PHE A 156 -17.11 -2.24 32.49
CA PHE A 156 -18.51 -2.18 32.09
C PHE A 156 -19.15 -3.55 32.30
N VAL A 157 -20.24 -3.59 33.08
CA VAL A 157 -21.02 -4.81 33.41
C VAL A 157 -22.52 -4.46 33.47
N ASP A 158 -23.39 -5.43 33.72
CA ASP A 158 -24.85 -5.18 33.76
C ASP A 158 -25.24 -4.15 34.84
N ASP A 159 -24.49 -4.13 35.95
CA ASP A 159 -24.71 -3.21 37.06
C ASP A 159 -24.19 -1.78 36.78
N GLY A 160 -23.56 -1.51 35.64
CA GLY A 160 -23.05 -0.20 35.26
C GLY A 160 -21.53 -0.15 35.04
N VAL A 161 -20.96 1.04 35.27
CA VAL A 161 -19.53 1.30 35.06
C VAL A 161 -18.81 1.45 36.40
N PHE A 162 -17.69 0.78 36.55
CA PHE A 162 -16.85 0.85 37.75
C PHE A 162 -15.44 1.23 37.38
N ARG A 163 -14.93 2.30 38.00
CA ARG A 163 -13.55 2.74 37.87
C ARG A 163 -12.70 2.03 38.91
N PHE A 164 -11.50 1.58 38.51
CA PHE A 164 -10.48 1.08 39.44
C PHE A 164 -9.12 1.73 39.17
N ARG A 165 -8.26 1.75 40.18
CA ARG A 165 -6.88 2.29 40.10
C ARG A 165 -5.87 1.16 40.31
N ASP A 166 -4.69 1.31 39.73
CA ASP A 166 -3.61 0.31 39.78
C ASP A 166 -3.18 -0.06 41.22
N ALA A 167 -3.23 0.90 42.15
CA ALA A 167 -2.87 0.68 43.54
C ALA A 167 -3.98 -0.08 44.29
N GLY A 168 -3.77 -1.37 44.54
CA GLY A 168 -4.63 -2.19 45.41
C GLY A 168 -5.71 -2.99 44.69
N PHE A 169 -5.54 -3.25 43.39
CA PHE A 169 -6.44 -4.12 42.63
C PHE A 169 -6.34 -5.58 43.12
N SER A 170 -7.28 -5.98 43.97
CA SER A 170 -7.47 -7.35 44.42
C SER A 170 -8.88 -7.79 44.04
N ALA A 171 -8.97 -8.43 42.87
CA ALA A 171 -10.21 -8.85 42.26
C ALA A 171 -10.01 -10.24 41.64
N GLN A 172 -10.94 -11.15 41.91
CA GLN A 172 -10.96 -12.47 41.28
C GLN A 172 -12.00 -12.46 40.18
N PHE A 173 -11.55 -12.57 38.93
CA PHE A 173 -12.45 -12.64 37.79
C PHE A 173 -12.85 -14.08 37.52
N HIS A 174 -14.13 -14.31 37.27
CA HIS A 174 -14.68 -15.65 37.05
C HIS A 174 -14.69 -16.07 35.58
N LYS A 175 -14.40 -15.15 34.67
CA LYS A 175 -14.41 -15.36 33.22
C LYS A 175 -13.41 -14.45 32.52
N VAL A 176 -13.07 -14.81 31.30
CA VAL A 176 -12.17 -13.99 30.47
C VAL A 176 -12.86 -12.70 30.03
N VAL A 177 -12.37 -11.57 30.52
CA VAL A 177 -12.93 -10.23 30.24
C VAL A 177 -12.16 -9.55 29.11
N TRP A 178 -12.88 -9.00 28.13
CA TRP A 178 -12.28 -8.20 27.07
C TRP A 178 -11.62 -6.96 27.68
N THR A 179 -10.36 -6.70 27.36
CA THR A 179 -9.59 -5.60 27.96
C THR A 179 -8.98 -4.75 26.86
N LEU A 180 -9.63 -3.62 26.58
CA LEU A 180 -9.27 -2.67 25.53
C LEU A 180 -8.26 -1.66 26.07
N VAL A 181 -7.07 -1.62 25.49
CA VAL A 181 -6.01 -0.71 25.93
C VAL A 181 -5.55 0.14 24.76
N ASP A 182 -5.68 1.46 24.90
CA ASP A 182 -5.09 2.41 23.96
C ASP A 182 -3.78 2.95 24.52
N SER A 183 -2.67 2.74 23.81
CA SER A 183 -1.36 3.29 24.18
C SER A 183 -1.30 4.82 24.19
N GLY A 184 -2.20 5.50 23.47
CA GLY A 184 -2.20 6.96 23.36
C GLY A 184 -0.89 7.54 22.79
N PRO A 185 -0.73 8.88 22.88
CA PRO A 185 0.46 9.56 22.38
C PRO A 185 1.69 9.38 23.28
N SER A 186 1.51 9.39 24.60
CA SER A 186 2.55 9.07 25.59
C SER A 186 3.06 7.64 25.36
N GLN A 187 4.36 7.39 25.49
CA GLN A 187 4.92 6.03 25.57
C GLN A 187 4.49 5.37 26.88
N MET A 188 3.18 5.23 27.10
CA MET A 188 2.69 4.49 28.25
C MET A 188 2.83 3.01 27.97
N ASP A 189 3.49 2.34 28.89
CA ASP A 189 3.47 0.90 28.98
C ASP A 189 2.05 0.42 29.29
N LEU A 190 1.78 -0.85 28.99
CA LEU A 190 0.58 -1.53 29.46
C LEU A 190 0.46 -1.30 30.99
N PRO A 191 -0.70 -0.88 31.50
CA PRO A 191 -0.89 -0.74 32.95
C PRO A 191 -0.51 -2.04 33.63
N GLN A 192 0.44 -1.99 34.57
CA GLN A 192 1.01 -3.18 35.21
C GLN A 192 -0.06 -4.07 35.85
N VAL A 193 -1.16 -3.45 36.31
CA VAL A 193 -2.33 -4.14 36.85
C VAL A 193 -2.98 -5.12 35.86
N LEU A 194 -2.88 -4.85 34.55
CA LEU A 194 -3.46 -5.68 33.50
C LEU A 194 -2.53 -6.81 33.06
N ILE A 195 -1.22 -6.72 33.36
CA ILE A 195 -0.19 -7.71 32.97
C ILE A 195 0.04 -8.75 34.08
N GLY A 196 -0.61 -8.61 35.24
CA GLY A 196 -0.46 -9.55 36.36
C GLY A 196 -0.63 -11.01 35.93
N HIS A 197 0.26 -11.89 36.40
CA HIS A 197 0.19 -13.32 36.11
C HIS A 197 -1.18 -13.88 36.52
N ASN A 198 -1.76 -14.74 35.66
CA ASN A 198 -3.03 -15.45 35.87
C ASN A 198 -4.30 -14.58 35.91
N MET A 199 -4.28 -13.39 35.32
CA MET A 199 -5.51 -12.63 35.12
C MET A 199 -6.26 -13.14 33.87
N PRO A 200 -7.58 -13.42 33.96
CA PRO A 200 -8.37 -13.85 32.82
C PRO A 200 -8.77 -12.63 31.98
N PHE A 201 -7.79 -11.96 31.38
CA PHE A 201 -8.01 -10.79 30.53
C PHE A 201 -7.68 -11.13 29.09
N PHE A 202 -8.60 -10.89 28.16
CA PHE A 202 -8.27 -10.87 26.75
C PHE A 202 -7.80 -9.47 26.38
N ILE A 203 -6.49 -9.23 26.46
CA ILE A 203 -5.91 -7.91 26.25
C ILE A 203 -5.86 -7.61 24.75
N ILE A 204 -6.52 -6.53 24.35
CA ILE A 204 -6.51 -5.98 23.00
C ILE A 204 -5.83 -4.63 23.08
N PHE A 205 -4.56 -4.59 22.67
CA PHE A 205 -3.71 -3.42 22.81
C PHE A 205 -3.54 -2.71 21.46
N ALA A 206 -4.04 -1.48 21.36
CA ALA A 206 -3.89 -0.65 20.17
C ALA A 206 -2.68 0.28 20.31
N THR A 207 -1.72 0.11 19.40
CA THR A 207 -0.42 0.80 19.48
C THR A 207 0.17 1.18 18.13
N SER A 208 1.14 2.10 18.16
CA SER A 208 1.95 2.42 16.98
C SER A 208 2.99 1.33 16.73
N PRO A 209 3.38 1.04 15.48
CA PRO A 209 4.38 0.02 15.12
C PRO A 209 5.81 0.47 15.45
N THR A 210 6.07 0.87 16.69
CA THR A 210 7.41 1.25 17.17
C THR A 210 7.99 0.11 17.98
N VAL A 211 9.29 -0.15 17.79
CA VAL A 211 10.03 -1.24 18.44
C VAL A 211 9.82 -1.22 19.94
N GLU A 212 9.91 -0.02 20.53
CA GLU A 212 9.80 0.20 21.97
C GLU A 212 8.40 -0.20 22.49
N ARG A 213 7.35 -0.02 21.67
CA ARG A 213 5.97 -0.32 22.08
C ARG A 213 5.56 -1.77 21.84
N CYS A 214 6.13 -2.43 20.82
CA CYS A 214 5.79 -3.81 20.49
C CYS A 214 6.64 -4.84 21.26
N HIS A 215 7.95 -4.59 21.47
CA HIS A 215 8.85 -5.60 22.04
C HIS A 215 8.59 -5.89 23.52
N GLU A 216 8.35 -4.86 24.35
CA GLU A 216 8.12 -5.07 25.79
C GLU A 216 6.81 -5.80 26.08
N SER A 217 5.82 -5.63 25.20
CA SER A 217 4.49 -6.23 25.36
C SER A 217 4.36 -7.62 24.72
N MET A 218 5.25 -7.99 23.79
CA MET A 218 5.07 -9.14 22.90
C MET A 218 6.35 -9.97 22.68
N ASP A 219 7.11 -10.27 23.73
CA ASP A 219 8.17 -11.28 23.61
C ASP A 219 7.54 -12.61 23.15
N PRO A 220 7.75 -13.06 21.89
CA PRO A 220 7.12 -14.26 21.34
C PRO A 220 7.55 -15.52 22.11
N SER A 221 8.71 -15.45 22.79
CA SER A 221 9.21 -16.53 23.64
C SER A 221 8.38 -16.70 24.93
N ARG A 222 7.66 -15.64 25.35
CA ARG A 222 6.83 -15.65 26.57
C ARG A 222 5.34 -15.90 26.28
N ASN A 223 4.82 -15.47 25.13
CA ASN A 223 3.41 -15.61 24.77
C ASN A 223 3.24 -16.14 23.34
N SER A 224 3.21 -17.47 23.19
CA SER A 224 2.99 -18.20 21.92
C SER A 224 1.62 -17.97 21.25
N SER A 225 0.78 -17.12 21.85
CA SER A 225 -0.63 -16.91 21.52
C SER A 225 -0.95 -15.53 20.95
N SER A 226 0.05 -14.66 20.78
CA SER A 226 -0.17 -13.29 20.33
C SER A 226 -0.40 -13.20 18.82
N VAL A 227 -1.42 -12.42 18.43
CA VAL A 227 -1.72 -12.15 17.01
C VAL A 227 -1.62 -10.65 16.78
N GLY A 228 -0.77 -10.26 15.83
CA GLY A 228 -0.62 -8.88 15.36
C GLY A 228 -1.56 -8.60 14.19
N TYR A 229 -2.38 -7.57 14.32
CA TYR A 229 -3.26 -7.09 13.25
C TYR A 229 -2.81 -5.70 12.80
N VAL A 230 -2.71 -5.51 11.49
CA VAL A 230 -2.42 -4.20 10.88
C VAL A 230 -3.73 -3.66 10.33
N LEU A 231 -4.18 -2.51 10.84
CA LEU A 231 -5.27 -1.77 10.21
C LEU A 231 -4.78 -1.21 8.87
N GLN A 232 -5.49 -1.54 7.79
CA GLN A 232 -5.37 -0.85 6.52
C GLN A 232 -6.32 0.35 6.53
N CYS A 233 -5.94 1.40 5.82
CA CYS A 233 -6.79 2.57 5.70
C CYS A 233 -7.51 2.61 4.36
N HIS A 234 -8.79 2.96 4.44
CA HIS A 234 -9.64 3.34 3.33
C HIS A 234 -10.42 4.58 3.81
N VAL A 235 -10.38 5.68 3.05
CA VAL A 235 -11.17 6.88 3.34
C VAL A 235 -12.30 6.92 2.30
N GLN A 236 -13.54 6.71 2.74
CA GLN A 236 -14.75 6.70 1.89
C GLN A 236 -15.81 7.68 2.37
N ALA A 237 -15.43 8.70 3.14
CA ALA A 237 -16.36 9.76 3.51
C ALA A 237 -16.66 10.63 2.28
N PRO A 238 -17.77 11.38 2.19
CA PRO A 238 -17.92 12.45 1.20
C PRO A 238 -16.84 13.51 1.45
N ILE A 239 -15.86 13.58 0.55
CA ILE A 239 -14.60 14.28 0.76
C ILE A 239 -14.64 15.66 0.08
N SER A 240 -14.21 16.73 0.76
CA SER A 240 -13.91 18.00 0.07
C SER A 240 -12.74 17.82 -0.90
N SER A 241 -12.67 18.58 -1.99
CA SER A 241 -11.58 18.44 -2.97
C SER A 241 -10.18 18.46 -2.34
N THR A 242 -9.97 19.26 -1.28
CA THR A 242 -8.71 19.34 -0.53
C THR A 242 -8.33 18.02 0.15
N ILE A 243 -9.30 17.35 0.77
CA ILE A 243 -9.05 16.10 1.48
C ILE A 243 -8.82 14.97 0.47
N HIS A 244 -9.52 14.99 -0.68
CA HIS A 244 -9.31 14.01 -1.75
C HIS A 244 -7.92 14.14 -2.36
N MET A 245 -7.47 15.38 -2.62
CA MET A 245 -6.10 15.64 -3.08
C MET A 245 -5.04 15.23 -2.05
N THR A 246 -5.33 15.41 -0.75
CA THR A 246 -4.44 14.97 0.33
C THR A 246 -4.33 13.45 0.37
N ASP A 247 -5.45 12.74 0.19
CA ASP A 247 -5.50 11.28 0.13
C ASP A 247 -4.72 10.76 -1.07
N LEU A 248 -4.98 11.28 -2.28
CA LEU A 248 -4.25 10.92 -3.49
C LEU A 248 -2.73 11.18 -3.40
N ARG A 249 -2.32 12.24 -2.71
CA ARG A 249 -0.89 12.60 -2.60
C ARG A 249 -0.18 11.90 -1.47
N PHE A 250 -0.76 11.85 -0.29
CA PHE A 250 -0.06 11.45 0.95
C PHE A 250 -0.71 10.25 1.63
N GLY A 251 -1.76 9.72 1.04
CA GLY A 251 -2.43 8.48 1.38
C GLY A 251 -3.59 8.67 2.34
N PRO A 252 -4.34 7.57 2.55
CA PRO A 252 -5.55 7.57 3.34
C PRO A 252 -5.20 7.59 4.81
N THR A 253 -4.58 8.65 5.33
CA THR A 253 -4.36 8.80 6.77
C THR A 253 -5.44 9.73 7.30
N PRO A 254 -6.50 9.23 7.98
CA PRO A 254 -7.58 10.06 8.50
C PRO A 254 -7.09 11.29 9.26
N ARG A 255 -5.99 11.15 10.02
CA ARG A 255 -5.37 12.30 10.69
C ARG A 255 -4.87 13.37 9.71
N LEU A 256 -4.18 12.99 8.64
CA LEU A 256 -3.76 13.95 7.61
C LEU A 256 -4.97 14.55 6.91
N CYS A 257 -5.90 13.68 6.50
CA CYS A 257 -7.10 14.04 5.76
C CYS A 257 -8.09 14.91 6.56
N LEU A 258 -8.22 14.75 7.87
CA LEU A 258 -9.23 15.47 8.66
C LEU A 258 -8.63 16.63 9.47
N GLU A 259 -7.48 16.40 10.12
CA GLU A 259 -6.88 17.42 11.00
C GLU A 259 -6.03 18.38 10.18
N LYS A 260 -5.12 17.86 9.35
CA LYS A 260 -4.14 18.71 8.66
C LYS A 260 -4.68 19.34 7.39
N ALA A 261 -5.46 18.61 6.59
CA ALA A 261 -5.99 19.13 5.33
C ALA A 261 -6.88 20.37 5.51
N SER A 262 -7.42 20.57 6.71
CA SER A 262 -8.19 21.76 7.09
C SER A 262 -7.31 23.00 7.32
N GLU A 263 -6.00 22.83 7.52
CA GLU A 263 -5.04 23.87 7.89
C GLU A 263 -3.89 23.93 6.86
N PRO A 264 -3.93 24.86 5.88
CA PRO A 264 -2.98 24.90 4.76
C PRO A 264 -1.49 24.90 5.16
N TYR A 265 -1.15 25.62 6.25
CA TYR A 265 0.21 25.69 6.77
C TYR A 265 0.72 24.33 7.28
N ASP A 266 -0.13 23.55 7.94
CA ASP A 266 0.24 22.23 8.44
C ASP A 266 0.42 21.21 7.31
N MET A 267 -0.31 21.38 6.21
CA MET A 267 -0.13 20.59 4.98
C MET A 267 1.16 20.94 4.25
N GLU A 268 1.45 22.22 4.05
CA GLU A 268 2.71 22.67 3.42
C GLU A 268 3.92 22.16 4.20
N ARG A 269 3.88 22.32 5.54
CA ARG A 269 4.91 21.78 6.42
C ARG A 269 5.01 20.26 6.35
N TYR A 270 3.89 19.54 6.19
CA TYR A 270 3.92 18.09 6.03
C TYR A 270 4.55 17.69 4.69
N GLU A 271 4.21 18.38 3.61
CA GLU A 271 4.77 18.17 2.27
C GLU A 271 6.29 18.43 2.25
N ASP A 272 6.75 19.52 2.86
CA ASP A 272 8.18 19.79 3.04
C ASP A 272 8.89 18.65 3.79
N ASN A 273 8.26 18.16 4.85
CA ASN A 273 8.78 17.05 5.64
C ASN A 273 8.83 15.73 4.86
N VAL A 274 7.90 15.50 3.92
CA VAL A 274 7.93 14.34 3.02
C VAL A 274 9.04 14.51 2.00
N ARG A 275 9.16 15.70 1.41
CA ARG A 275 10.21 16.04 0.43
C ARG A 275 11.61 15.87 1.00
N MET A 276 11.87 16.39 2.20
CA MET A 276 13.14 16.19 2.90
C MET A 276 13.40 14.70 3.16
N SER A 277 12.39 13.96 3.61
CA SER A 277 12.53 12.51 3.85
C SER A 277 12.79 11.70 2.57
N LEU A 278 12.27 12.14 1.42
CA LEU A 278 12.60 11.56 0.12
C LEU A 278 14.04 11.87 -0.30
N GLN A 279 14.54 13.08 -0.06
CA GLN A 279 15.91 13.45 -0.39
C GLN A 279 16.94 12.70 0.46
N ASP A 280 16.62 12.48 1.74
CA ASP A 280 17.49 11.81 2.69
C ASP A 280 17.42 10.27 2.59
N VAL A 281 16.47 9.71 1.82
CA VAL A 281 16.28 8.26 1.78
C VAL A 281 17.46 7.57 1.09
N THR A 282 18.08 6.64 1.79
CA THR A 282 19.15 5.81 1.24
C THR A 282 18.61 4.42 0.86
N PRO A 283 19.30 3.71 -0.05
CA PRO A 283 19.08 2.28 -0.30
C PRO A 283 18.89 1.43 0.96
N ARG A 284 19.75 1.66 1.97
CA ARG A 284 19.73 0.93 3.23
C ARG A 284 18.51 1.24 4.07
N ASP A 285 17.99 2.45 3.98
CA ASP A 285 16.77 2.83 4.69
C ASP A 285 15.59 2.07 4.10
N ILE A 286 15.43 2.05 2.78
CA ILE A 286 14.36 1.29 2.13
C ILE A 286 14.50 -0.21 2.43
N GLU A 287 15.73 -0.77 2.41
CA GLU A 287 15.98 -2.17 2.77
C GLU A 287 15.58 -2.46 4.22
N ARG A 288 15.89 -1.53 5.14
CA ARG A 288 15.47 -1.60 6.55
C ARG A 288 13.96 -1.54 6.69
N LEU A 289 13.27 -0.69 5.93
CA LEU A 289 11.81 -0.60 5.93
C LEU A 289 11.18 -1.95 5.55
N THR A 290 11.70 -2.57 4.51
CA THR A 290 11.17 -3.84 4.03
C THR A 290 11.52 -4.99 4.97
N ARG A 291 12.79 -5.14 5.41
CA ARG A 291 13.14 -6.19 6.40
C ARG A 291 12.47 -5.97 7.76
N GLY A 292 12.20 -4.72 8.13
CA GLY A 292 11.54 -4.33 9.37
C GLY A 292 10.05 -4.64 9.40
N SER A 293 9.39 -4.75 8.25
CA SER A 293 7.93 -4.91 8.15
C SER A 293 7.43 -6.20 8.77
N GLY A 294 8.16 -7.32 8.59
CA GLY A 294 7.84 -8.60 9.23
C GLY A 294 7.90 -8.55 10.75
N ASN A 295 8.67 -7.62 11.31
CA ASN A 295 8.77 -7.36 12.75
C ASN A 295 7.99 -6.12 13.19
N LEU A 296 7.22 -5.50 12.28
CA LEU A 296 6.48 -4.26 12.51
C LEU A 296 7.35 -3.13 13.10
N LYS A 297 8.64 -3.09 12.73
CA LYS A 297 9.59 -2.07 13.18
C LYS A 297 9.56 -0.89 12.21
N MET A 298 8.67 0.07 12.47
CA MET A 298 8.45 1.22 11.61
C MET A 298 9.05 2.49 12.23
N ASP A 299 10.04 3.07 11.57
CA ASP A 299 10.68 4.33 11.95
C ASP A 299 9.86 5.56 11.48
N ALA A 300 10.42 6.75 11.65
CA ALA A 300 9.76 7.99 11.22
C ALA A 300 9.63 8.11 9.69
N LEU A 301 10.59 7.55 8.94
CA LEU A 301 10.63 7.58 7.48
C LEU A 301 9.50 6.73 6.90
N SER A 302 9.33 5.53 7.44
CA SER A 302 8.33 4.55 7.05
C SER A 302 6.90 5.12 7.05
N ARG A 303 6.59 5.99 8.02
CA ARG A 303 5.26 6.59 8.21
C ARG A 303 4.91 7.62 7.14
N LYS A 304 5.91 8.11 6.40
CA LYS A 304 5.74 9.13 5.37
C LYS A 304 5.82 8.55 3.97
N LEU A 305 6.58 7.47 3.79
CA LEU A 305 6.90 6.93 2.47
C LEU A 305 6.19 5.62 2.15
N CYS A 306 5.97 4.75 3.15
CA CYS A 306 5.49 3.39 2.88
C CYS A 306 4.25 3.01 3.71
N LEU A 307 3.28 2.39 3.06
CA LEU A 307 2.14 1.73 3.70
C LEU A 307 2.50 0.26 3.97
N ILE A 308 2.25 -0.18 5.20
CA ILE A 308 2.14 -1.62 5.47
C ILE A 308 0.70 -2.02 5.25
N ARG A 309 0.49 -2.95 4.32
CA ARG A 309 -0.81 -3.59 4.12
C ARG A 309 -0.66 -5.10 4.10
N ARG A 310 -1.78 -5.80 4.09
CA ARG A 310 -1.80 -7.23 3.86
C ARG A 310 -1.89 -7.52 2.36
N GLU A 311 -1.29 -8.63 1.93
CA GLU A 311 -1.37 -9.07 0.54
C GLU A 311 -2.80 -9.37 0.11
N THR A 312 -3.58 -9.96 1.03
CA THR A 312 -5.01 -10.21 0.82
C THR A 312 -5.82 -9.69 2.00
N THR A 313 -7.14 -9.72 1.89
CA THR A 313 -8.03 -9.40 3.01
C THR A 313 -7.98 -10.43 4.14
N ASP A 314 -7.28 -11.57 3.94
CA ASP A 314 -7.06 -12.54 5.00
C ASP A 314 -6.09 -11.98 6.05
N LEU A 315 -6.49 -12.09 7.31
CA LEU A 315 -5.75 -11.60 8.48
C LEU A 315 -4.45 -12.39 8.72
N TRP A 316 -4.26 -13.52 8.02
CA TRP A 316 -3.05 -14.34 8.09
C TRP A 316 -2.13 -14.18 6.88
N SER A 317 -2.52 -13.39 5.88
CA SER A 317 -1.68 -13.14 4.70
C SER A 317 -0.43 -12.33 5.04
N HIS A 318 0.56 -12.40 4.15
CA HIS A 318 1.83 -11.71 4.31
C HIS A 318 1.65 -10.19 4.38
N LEU A 319 2.53 -9.53 5.14
CA LEU A 319 2.61 -8.08 5.16
C LEU A 319 3.40 -7.61 3.94
N LEU A 320 2.82 -6.69 3.18
CA LEU A 320 3.44 -5.98 2.07
C LEU A 320 3.87 -4.59 2.50
N VAL A 321 4.99 -4.13 1.97
CA VAL A 321 5.43 -2.73 2.06
C VAL A 321 5.32 -2.14 0.67
N THR A 322 4.43 -1.17 0.52
CA THR A 322 4.25 -0.41 -0.73
C THR A 322 4.45 1.06 -0.46
N PRO A 323 4.78 1.89 -1.47
CA PRO A 323 4.60 3.33 -1.36
C PRO A 323 3.19 3.66 -0.86
N ILE A 324 3.04 4.76 -0.11
CA ILE A 324 1.74 5.13 0.46
C ILE A 324 0.73 5.52 -0.64
N THR A 325 1.22 6.17 -1.70
CA THR A 325 0.44 6.61 -2.87
C THR A 325 1.31 6.54 -4.12
N ASP A 326 0.68 6.67 -5.27
CA ASP A 326 1.37 6.78 -6.56
C ASP A 326 2.16 8.09 -6.67
N TYR A 327 1.72 9.15 -5.99
CA TYR A 327 2.50 10.38 -5.87
C TYR A 327 3.83 10.11 -5.13
N ILE A 328 3.79 9.42 -3.99
CA ILE A 328 5.01 9.07 -3.25
C ILE A 328 5.86 8.08 -4.06
N GLN A 329 5.24 7.11 -4.73
CA GLN A 329 5.92 6.17 -5.61
C GLN A 329 6.68 6.88 -6.72
N SER A 330 6.04 7.81 -7.44
CA SER A 330 6.67 8.57 -8.52
C SER A 330 7.82 9.45 -8.01
N LYS A 331 7.66 10.12 -6.86
CA LYS A 331 8.76 10.89 -6.26
C LYS A 331 9.92 10.00 -5.81
N LEU A 332 9.61 8.82 -5.28
CA LEU A 332 10.63 7.84 -4.93
C LEU A 332 11.34 7.31 -6.18
N ALA A 333 10.60 7.04 -7.27
CA ALA A 333 11.17 6.65 -8.56
C ALA A 333 12.15 7.69 -9.11
N ILE A 334 11.76 8.97 -9.11
CA ILE A 334 12.63 10.07 -9.54
C ILE A 334 13.91 10.10 -8.70
N HIS A 335 13.79 10.04 -7.38
CA HIS A 335 14.97 10.01 -6.49
C HIS A 335 15.86 8.78 -6.73
N LEU A 336 15.25 7.62 -6.99
CA LEU A 336 15.98 6.39 -7.30
C LEU A 336 16.67 6.45 -8.67
N ARG A 337 16.08 7.14 -9.65
CA ARG A 337 16.65 7.39 -10.98
C ARG A 337 17.94 8.22 -10.88
N ASP A 338 17.98 9.17 -9.96
CA ASP A 338 19.15 10.01 -9.70
C ASP A 338 20.25 9.28 -8.90
N CYS A 339 19.95 8.11 -8.33
CA CYS A 339 20.96 7.30 -7.68
C CYS A 339 21.92 6.68 -8.70
N ASN A 340 23.19 6.52 -8.30
CA ASN A 340 24.14 5.73 -9.07
C ASN A 340 23.57 4.33 -9.33
N ILE A 341 23.60 3.92 -10.58
CA ILE A 341 23.09 2.64 -11.10
C ILE A 341 23.64 1.40 -10.35
N HIS A 342 24.84 1.42 -9.77
CA HIS A 342 25.31 0.36 -8.87
C HIS A 342 24.45 0.23 -7.62
N LYS A 343 24.08 1.37 -7.01
CA LYS A 343 23.15 1.40 -5.87
C LYS A 343 21.76 0.95 -6.28
N GLN A 344 21.30 1.32 -7.48
CA GLN A 344 20.02 0.85 -8.01
C GLN A 344 20.00 -0.68 -8.14
N ILE A 345 21.06 -1.28 -8.71
CA ILE A 345 21.18 -2.74 -8.84
C ILE A 345 21.25 -3.43 -7.47
N GLU A 346 22.03 -2.90 -6.52
CA GLU A 346 22.10 -3.43 -5.15
C GLU A 346 20.72 -3.39 -4.47
N MET A 347 19.99 -2.27 -4.59
CA MET A 347 18.61 -2.16 -4.11
C MET A 347 17.72 -3.19 -4.78
N PHE A 348 17.71 -3.25 -6.11
CA PHE A 348 16.89 -4.18 -6.86
C PHE A 348 17.11 -5.62 -6.37
N GLN A 349 18.36 -6.06 -6.23
CA GLN A 349 18.68 -7.39 -5.72
C GLN A 349 18.16 -7.62 -4.30
N ALA A 350 18.29 -6.62 -3.42
CA ALA A 350 17.77 -6.69 -2.06
C ALA A 350 16.24 -6.84 -2.04
N PHE A 351 15.49 -6.02 -2.80
CA PHE A 351 14.02 -6.09 -2.83
C PHE A 351 13.46 -7.27 -3.61
N TYR A 352 14.12 -7.64 -4.71
CA TYR A 352 13.68 -8.76 -5.55
C TYR A 352 13.79 -10.09 -4.80
N SER A 353 14.76 -10.21 -3.87
CA SER A 353 14.88 -11.38 -3.00
C SER A 353 13.76 -11.52 -1.97
N LEU A 354 12.96 -10.46 -1.76
CA LEU A 354 11.88 -10.39 -0.77
C LEU A 354 10.53 -10.37 -1.49
N THR A 355 9.79 -11.49 -1.42
CA THR A 355 8.51 -11.67 -2.13
C THR A 355 7.49 -10.56 -1.85
N TYR A 356 7.51 -9.99 -0.64
CA TYR A 356 6.59 -8.95 -0.20
C TYR A 356 6.99 -7.52 -0.57
N SER A 357 8.12 -7.32 -1.25
CA SER A 357 8.52 -6.02 -1.82
C SER A 357 8.54 -6.00 -3.33
N ARG A 358 7.76 -6.89 -3.97
CA ARG A 358 7.63 -6.94 -5.43
C ARG A 358 7.30 -5.58 -6.05
N GLY A 359 6.37 -4.83 -5.44
CA GLY A 359 6.03 -3.48 -5.91
C GLY A 359 7.25 -2.53 -5.94
N MET A 360 8.05 -2.52 -4.87
CA MET A 360 9.28 -1.72 -4.82
C MET A 360 10.34 -2.22 -5.81
N SER A 361 10.52 -3.53 -5.95
CA SER A 361 11.47 -4.08 -6.91
C SER A 361 11.07 -3.77 -8.36
N GLY A 362 9.77 -3.72 -8.66
CA GLY A 362 9.26 -3.33 -9.98
C GLY A 362 9.65 -1.90 -10.30
N LEU A 363 9.40 -0.98 -9.38
CA LEU A 363 9.78 0.44 -9.51
C LEU A 363 11.28 0.62 -9.75
N ILE A 364 12.13 -0.07 -8.99
CA ILE A 364 13.59 0.04 -9.14
C ILE A 364 14.02 -0.58 -10.47
N PHE A 365 13.44 -1.71 -10.85
CA PHE A 365 13.74 -2.40 -12.10
C PHE A 365 13.43 -1.55 -13.32
N GLU A 366 12.23 -0.97 -13.36
CA GLU A 366 11.80 0.00 -14.37
C GLU A 366 12.80 1.16 -14.50
N ASN A 367 13.21 1.77 -13.38
CA ASN A 367 14.18 2.87 -13.40
C ASN A 367 15.57 2.46 -13.92
N ILE A 368 16.04 1.25 -13.57
CA ILE A 368 17.30 0.69 -14.10
C ILE A 368 17.20 0.56 -15.62
N CYS A 369 16.08 0.02 -16.12
CA CYS A 369 15.85 -0.14 -17.55
C CYS A 369 15.79 1.21 -18.28
N HIS A 370 15.01 2.17 -17.78
CA HIS A 370 14.96 3.52 -18.36
C HIS A 370 16.34 4.16 -18.41
N THR A 371 17.10 4.12 -17.31
CA THR A 371 18.46 4.70 -17.23
C THR A 371 19.37 4.17 -18.34
N HIS A 372 19.21 2.89 -18.69
CA HIS A 372 19.96 2.26 -19.77
C HIS A 372 19.40 2.60 -21.16
N PHE A 373 18.07 2.51 -21.33
CA PHE A 373 17.40 2.74 -22.59
C PHE A 373 17.55 4.18 -23.09
N LYS A 374 17.66 5.16 -22.18
CA LYS A 374 18.03 6.55 -22.51
C LYS A 374 19.36 6.67 -23.29
N ARG A 375 20.23 5.66 -23.24
CA ARG A 375 21.54 5.64 -23.93
C ARG A 375 21.54 4.69 -25.12
N GLN A 376 21.06 3.48 -24.89
CA GLN A 376 21.00 2.42 -25.89
C GLN A 376 19.93 1.41 -25.47
N ILE A 377 19.08 1.06 -26.41
CA ILE A 377 18.15 -0.05 -26.29
C ILE A 377 18.81 -1.21 -27.01
N LEU A 378 19.41 -2.14 -26.27
CA LEU A 378 19.95 -3.39 -26.80
C LEU A 378 19.29 -4.56 -26.07
N ILE A 379 18.27 -5.14 -26.70
CA ILE A 379 17.53 -6.27 -26.14
C ILE A 379 17.34 -7.39 -27.15
N HIS A 380 17.32 -8.62 -26.63
CA HIS A 380 16.92 -9.79 -27.39
C HIS A 380 15.56 -10.26 -26.87
N TYR A 381 14.55 -10.27 -27.74
CA TYR A 381 13.19 -10.62 -27.37
C TYR A 381 12.70 -11.82 -28.18
N VAL A 382 11.73 -12.52 -27.61
CA VAL A 382 11.09 -13.68 -28.22
C VAL A 382 9.58 -13.54 -28.13
N PRO A 383 8.82 -14.04 -29.13
CA PRO A 383 7.36 -14.12 -29.02
C PRO A 383 6.95 -14.96 -27.81
N MET A 384 5.96 -14.50 -27.06
CA MET A 384 5.33 -15.30 -26.01
C MET A 384 4.53 -16.44 -26.66
N VAL A 385 4.40 -17.57 -25.96
CA VAL A 385 3.69 -18.74 -26.46
C VAL A 385 2.32 -18.87 -25.80
N ARG A 386 1.28 -19.07 -26.60
CA ARG A 386 -0.07 -19.34 -26.10
C ARG A 386 -0.27 -20.82 -25.87
N LEU A 387 -0.96 -21.19 -24.79
CA LEU A 387 -1.58 -22.50 -24.66
C LEU A 387 -3.09 -22.33 -24.83
N ASP A 388 -3.64 -22.97 -25.86
CA ASP A 388 -5.09 -23.04 -26.00
C ASP A 388 -5.59 -24.01 -24.93
N GLY A 389 -6.17 -23.46 -23.86
CA GLY A 389 -6.71 -24.27 -22.77
C GLY A 389 -7.85 -25.14 -23.27
N ASN A 390 -7.72 -26.47 -23.15
CA ASN A 390 -8.85 -27.39 -23.36
C ASN A 390 -9.94 -27.22 -22.28
N ASP A 391 -9.59 -26.59 -21.16
CA ASP A 391 -10.51 -26.31 -20.08
C ASP A 391 -11.27 -25.02 -20.34
N ARG A 392 -12.55 -25.15 -20.72
CA ARG A 392 -13.49 -24.03 -20.92
C ARG A 392 -13.60 -23.10 -19.71
N ARG A 393 -13.14 -23.52 -18.53
CA ARG A 393 -13.16 -22.70 -17.31
C ARG A 393 -12.02 -21.69 -17.21
N HIS A 394 -10.94 -21.87 -17.98
CA HIS A 394 -9.76 -21.02 -17.89
C HIS A 394 -9.56 -20.27 -19.21
N GLN A 395 -9.58 -18.93 -19.16
CA GLN A 395 -9.19 -18.11 -20.30
C GLN A 395 -7.77 -18.50 -20.74
N PRO A 396 -7.48 -18.54 -22.06
CA PRO A 396 -6.14 -18.78 -22.56
C PRO A 396 -5.16 -17.76 -21.96
N LYS A 397 -3.89 -18.16 -21.89
CA LYS A 397 -2.82 -17.29 -21.38
C LYS A 397 -1.61 -17.38 -22.30
N TRP A 398 -0.95 -16.25 -22.46
CA TRP A 398 0.38 -16.17 -23.02
C TRP A 398 1.40 -16.50 -21.93
N HIS A 399 2.45 -17.22 -22.31
CA HIS A 399 3.51 -17.65 -21.44
C HIS A 399 4.85 -17.26 -22.02
N SER A 400 5.77 -16.84 -21.18
CA SER A 400 7.18 -16.75 -21.56
C SER A 400 8.11 -17.18 -20.46
N SER A 401 9.18 -17.87 -20.88
CA SER A 401 10.31 -18.22 -20.03
C SER A 401 11.54 -18.36 -20.92
N HIS A 402 12.63 -17.72 -20.52
CA HIS A 402 13.94 -17.93 -21.14
C HIS A 402 14.71 -19.07 -20.47
N HIS A 403 14.13 -19.68 -19.44
CA HIS A 403 14.62 -20.89 -18.79
C HIS A 403 13.73 -22.09 -19.13
N THR A 404 14.27 -23.30 -18.96
CA THR A 404 13.48 -24.54 -19.09
C THR A 404 12.32 -24.53 -18.11
N ILE A 405 11.10 -24.71 -18.62
CA ILE A 405 9.91 -24.82 -17.79
C ILE A 405 9.90 -26.23 -17.18
N LYS A 406 9.88 -26.30 -15.85
CA LYS A 406 9.81 -27.59 -15.15
C LYS A 406 8.43 -28.23 -15.38
N PRO A 407 8.35 -29.57 -15.51
CA PRO A 407 7.08 -30.25 -15.63
C PRO A 407 6.35 -30.27 -14.27
N ASP A 408 5.50 -29.26 -14.04
CA ASP A 408 4.71 -29.10 -12.81
C ASP A 408 3.21 -29.34 -13.02
N GLY A 409 2.79 -29.82 -14.20
CA GLY A 409 1.40 -30.16 -14.48
C GLY A 409 1.13 -30.73 -15.87
N VAL A 410 -0.14 -31.05 -16.14
CA VAL A 410 -0.61 -31.53 -17.46
C VAL A 410 -0.44 -30.40 -18.48
N GLY A 411 0.33 -30.64 -19.55
CA GLY A 411 0.57 -29.67 -20.63
C GLY A 411 1.93 -28.95 -20.59
N SER A 412 2.76 -29.18 -19.57
CA SER A 412 4.08 -28.56 -19.45
C SER A 412 5.05 -28.91 -20.59
N GLU A 413 4.98 -30.14 -21.13
CA GLU A 413 5.84 -30.60 -22.22
C GLU A 413 5.52 -29.87 -23.53
N GLN A 414 4.22 -29.75 -23.87
CA GLN A 414 3.79 -28.97 -25.03
C GLN A 414 4.17 -27.49 -24.90
N LEU A 415 4.06 -26.94 -23.69
CA LEU A 415 4.48 -25.57 -23.42
C LEU A 415 5.99 -25.39 -23.63
N GLU A 416 6.79 -26.31 -23.11
CA GLU A 416 8.24 -26.30 -23.28
C GLU A 416 8.65 -26.45 -24.76
N ASP A 417 7.97 -27.29 -25.52
CA ASP A 417 8.22 -27.44 -26.97
C ASP A 417 7.85 -26.17 -27.75
N ARG A 418 6.69 -25.57 -27.47
CA ARG A 418 6.32 -24.27 -28.04
C ARG A 418 7.34 -23.19 -27.66
N ARG A 419 7.78 -23.15 -26.40
CA ARG A 419 8.78 -22.21 -25.90
C ARG A 419 10.12 -22.38 -26.64
N LYS A 420 10.60 -23.61 -26.85
CA LYS A 420 11.81 -23.88 -27.65
C LYS A 420 11.67 -23.38 -29.09
N ASN A 421 10.49 -23.56 -29.69
CA ASN A 421 10.21 -23.04 -31.03
C ASN A 421 10.22 -21.51 -31.05
N ALA A 422 9.66 -20.85 -30.04
CA ALA A 422 9.71 -19.39 -29.91
C ALA A 422 11.14 -18.86 -29.70
N LEU A 423 11.98 -19.57 -28.93
CA LEU A 423 13.41 -19.23 -28.80
C LEU A 423 14.17 -19.25 -30.13
N ASN A 424 13.72 -20.05 -31.12
CA ASN A 424 14.30 -20.05 -32.46
C ASN A 424 13.90 -18.81 -33.29
N ARG A 425 12.89 -18.05 -32.82
CA ARG A 425 12.45 -16.76 -33.37
C ARG A 425 13.01 -15.60 -32.55
N LEU A 426 14.24 -15.72 -32.06
CA LEU A 426 14.92 -14.67 -31.32
C LEU A 426 15.16 -13.47 -32.24
N GLU A 427 14.64 -12.31 -31.84
CA GLU A 427 14.85 -11.04 -32.52
C GLU A 427 15.72 -10.12 -31.65
N THR A 428 16.37 -9.15 -32.28
CA THR A 428 17.23 -8.17 -31.61
C THR A 428 16.77 -6.78 -31.98
N LEU A 429 16.53 -5.95 -30.96
CA LEU A 429 16.33 -4.52 -31.11
C LEU A 429 17.61 -3.83 -30.61
N GLU A 430 18.27 -3.11 -31.52
CA GLU A 430 19.44 -2.30 -31.22
C GLU A 430 19.21 -0.86 -31.71
N VAL A 431 18.88 0.04 -30.78
CA VAL A 431 18.61 1.45 -31.08
C VAL A 431 19.45 2.32 -30.17
N HIS A 432 19.99 3.41 -30.72
CA HIS A 432 20.60 4.49 -29.95
C HIS A 432 19.66 5.69 -30.02
N PRO A 433 18.79 5.90 -29.02
CA PRO A 433 17.81 6.97 -29.10
C PRO A 433 18.48 8.32 -29.36
N THR A 434 17.95 9.04 -30.33
CA THR A 434 18.43 10.38 -30.69
C THR A 434 18.13 11.38 -29.59
N ASN A 435 17.00 11.19 -28.91
CA ASN A 435 16.55 11.99 -27.79
C ASN A 435 15.69 11.15 -26.82
N VAL A 436 15.43 11.72 -25.65
CA VAL A 436 14.51 11.18 -24.64
C VAL A 436 13.47 12.24 -24.35
N LEU A 437 12.20 11.90 -24.54
CA LEU A 437 11.09 12.80 -24.23
C LEU A 437 10.30 12.25 -23.03
N GLU A 438 10.27 13.01 -21.94
CA GLU A 438 9.35 12.76 -20.84
C GLU A 438 8.04 13.50 -21.12
N TYR A 439 6.90 12.80 -21.09
CA TYR A 439 5.61 13.34 -21.51
C TYR A 439 4.52 13.17 -20.44
N ASP A 440 3.47 13.99 -20.51
CA ASP A 440 2.28 13.90 -19.68
C ASP A 440 1.02 13.61 -20.53
N ASP A 441 -0.18 14.00 -20.07
CA ASP A 441 -1.43 13.69 -20.79
C ASP A 441 -1.65 14.52 -22.07
N GLU A 442 -0.68 15.34 -22.47
CA GLU A 442 -0.76 16.16 -23.68
C GLU A 442 -0.52 15.35 -24.97
N ALA A 443 -0.98 15.90 -26.10
CA ALA A 443 -0.80 15.26 -27.41
C ALA A 443 0.68 15.28 -27.82
N LEU A 444 1.15 14.16 -28.37
CA LEU A 444 2.53 13.93 -28.78
C LEU A 444 2.66 13.87 -30.29
N SER A 445 3.75 14.45 -30.80
CA SER A 445 4.22 14.23 -32.16
C SER A 445 5.19 13.05 -32.14
N LEU A 446 4.87 11.97 -32.85
CA LEU A 446 5.72 10.79 -32.88
C LEU A 446 6.87 10.98 -33.86
N GLU A 447 8.09 10.98 -33.33
CA GLU A 447 9.35 11.05 -34.06
C GLU A 447 10.14 9.74 -33.96
N GLU A 448 10.90 9.44 -35.01
CA GLU A 448 11.76 8.27 -35.11
C GLU A 448 12.97 8.39 -34.16
N ASP A 449 13.32 7.28 -33.54
CA ASP A 449 14.44 7.13 -32.58
C ASP A 449 14.34 8.00 -31.32
N ILE A 450 13.19 8.61 -31.01
CA ILE A 450 12.96 9.25 -29.72
C ILE A 450 12.41 8.23 -28.72
N TYR A 451 13.03 8.15 -27.55
CA TYR A 451 12.56 7.29 -26.46
C TYR A 451 11.59 8.06 -25.54
N TYR A 452 10.34 7.62 -25.50
CA TYR A 452 9.26 8.28 -24.78
C TYR A 452 9.02 7.63 -23.42
N ILE A 453 9.01 8.43 -22.35
CA ILE A 453 8.77 7.99 -20.98
C ILE A 453 7.63 8.82 -20.36
N PRO A 454 6.55 8.20 -19.86
CA PRO A 454 5.50 8.93 -19.18
C PRO A 454 6.00 9.52 -17.85
N MET A 455 5.55 10.73 -17.52
CA MET A 455 5.82 11.38 -16.23
C MET A 455 4.98 10.77 -15.10
N LYS A 456 3.84 10.14 -15.43
CA LYS A 456 2.93 9.50 -14.48
C LYS A 456 3.16 7.98 -14.50
N SER A 457 3.39 7.38 -13.34
CA SER A 457 3.60 5.92 -13.19
C SER A 457 2.34 5.07 -13.43
N ASN A 458 1.20 5.69 -13.72
CA ASN A 458 -0.11 5.03 -13.84
C ASN A 458 -0.69 5.14 -15.24
N GLU A 459 0.14 5.39 -16.25
CA GLU A 459 -0.32 5.28 -17.64
C GLU A 459 -0.76 3.84 -17.89
N VAL A 460 -2.01 3.71 -18.31
CA VAL A 460 -2.82 2.50 -18.10
C VAL A 460 -2.35 1.34 -18.97
N ALA A 461 -1.19 1.32 -19.63
CA ALA A 461 -0.92 0.23 -20.58
C ALA A 461 0.53 -0.18 -20.87
N PHE A 462 1.51 0.69 -20.67
CA PHE A 462 2.94 0.43 -20.90
C PHE A 462 3.75 1.50 -20.18
N ASP A 463 5.04 1.23 -19.97
CA ASP A 463 5.91 2.10 -19.18
C ASP A 463 6.80 2.98 -20.06
N SER A 464 7.01 2.62 -21.33
CA SER A 464 7.68 3.49 -22.32
C SER A 464 7.51 2.95 -23.74
N PHE A 465 7.90 3.74 -24.74
CA PHE A 465 7.94 3.28 -26.13
C PHE A 465 8.99 4.01 -26.98
N ILE A 466 9.24 3.48 -28.17
CA ILE A 466 10.07 4.09 -29.23
C ILE A 466 9.51 3.70 -30.60
N CYS A 467 9.56 4.63 -31.56
CA CYS A 467 9.33 4.34 -32.97
C CYS A 467 10.70 4.19 -33.66
N HIS A 468 10.94 3.08 -34.35
CA HIS A 468 12.21 2.81 -35.02
C HIS A 468 11.98 1.97 -36.28
N ASP A 469 12.55 2.38 -37.42
CA ASP A 469 12.44 1.70 -38.71
C ASP A 469 10.96 1.42 -39.10
N GLY A 470 10.07 2.36 -38.83
CA GLY A 470 8.63 2.23 -39.09
C GLY A 470 7.89 1.21 -38.21
N HIS A 471 8.49 0.78 -37.10
CA HIS A 471 7.88 -0.10 -36.09
C HIS A 471 7.69 0.62 -34.76
N LEU A 472 6.61 0.28 -34.05
CA LEU A 472 6.33 0.79 -32.72
C LEU A 472 6.69 -0.27 -31.66
N TYR A 473 7.69 0.02 -30.83
CA TYR A 473 8.10 -0.84 -29.73
C TYR A 473 7.59 -0.28 -28.41
N MET A 474 6.67 -1.00 -27.76
CA MET A 474 6.11 -0.65 -26.46
C MET A 474 6.74 -1.54 -25.39
N PHE A 475 7.26 -0.94 -24.32
CA PHE A 475 7.93 -1.65 -23.24
C PHE A 475 7.07 -1.65 -21.98
N GLN A 476 6.88 -2.84 -21.41
CA GLN A 476 6.31 -3.03 -20.08
C GLN A 476 7.36 -3.71 -19.19
N PHE A 477 7.88 -3.01 -18.20
CA PHE A 477 8.79 -3.56 -17.21
C PHE A 477 7.97 -4.26 -16.12
N THR A 478 8.29 -5.52 -15.84
CA THR A 478 7.59 -6.25 -14.78
C THR A 478 8.50 -7.21 -14.05
N VAL A 479 8.30 -7.27 -12.74
CA VAL A 479 8.89 -8.29 -11.86
C VAL A 479 7.85 -9.33 -11.42
N SER A 480 6.60 -9.15 -11.86
CA SER A 480 5.49 -10.08 -11.60
C SER A 480 5.57 -11.26 -12.56
N ASP A 481 5.20 -12.44 -12.06
CA ASP A 481 5.00 -13.63 -12.88
C ASP A 481 3.64 -13.65 -13.59
N ASN A 482 2.76 -12.69 -13.28
CA ASN A 482 1.48 -12.51 -13.93
C ASN A 482 1.22 -11.02 -14.20
N HIS A 483 1.08 -10.65 -15.48
CA HIS A 483 0.83 -9.27 -15.90
C HIS A 483 -0.04 -9.24 -17.16
N GLY A 484 -1.16 -8.52 -17.12
CA GLY A 484 -2.04 -8.36 -18.28
C GLY A 484 -1.67 -7.17 -19.15
N ILE A 485 -2.23 -7.14 -20.36
CA ILE A 485 -2.30 -5.94 -21.19
C ILE A 485 -3.66 -5.30 -20.93
N ASN A 486 -3.65 -4.03 -20.56
CA ASN A 486 -4.87 -3.31 -20.21
C ASN A 486 -5.69 -2.93 -21.44
N LYS A 487 -7.02 -3.01 -21.32
CA LYS A 487 -7.99 -2.78 -22.40
C LYS A 487 -7.93 -1.36 -23.01
N GLY A 488 -7.34 -0.40 -22.30
CA GLY A 488 -7.21 0.99 -22.74
C GLY A 488 -5.97 1.29 -23.60
N LEU A 489 -5.12 0.30 -23.90
CA LEU A 489 -3.85 0.52 -24.61
C LEU A 489 -4.04 1.29 -25.94
N ILE A 490 -4.87 0.76 -26.85
CA ILE A 490 -5.01 1.31 -28.20
C ILE A 490 -5.72 2.67 -28.18
N SER A 491 -6.78 2.81 -27.37
CA SER A 491 -7.49 4.08 -27.25
C SER A 491 -6.61 5.17 -26.68
N ARG A 492 -5.77 4.84 -25.68
CA ARG A 492 -4.80 5.77 -25.09
C ARG A 492 -3.74 6.19 -26.10
N PHE A 493 -3.15 5.25 -26.83
CA PHE A 493 -2.14 5.56 -27.85
C PHE A 493 -2.70 6.43 -28.96
N THR A 494 -3.92 6.12 -29.40
CA THR A 494 -4.64 6.90 -30.40
C THR A 494 -4.92 8.33 -29.93
N GLN A 495 -5.26 8.49 -28.66
CA GLN A 495 -5.46 9.81 -28.05
C GLN A 495 -4.15 10.60 -27.92
N LEU A 496 -3.07 9.94 -27.52
CA LEU A 496 -1.77 10.57 -27.30
C LEU A 496 -1.15 11.04 -28.61
N VAL A 497 -1.08 10.18 -29.63
CA VAL A 497 -0.28 10.44 -30.85
C VAL A 497 -1.15 10.86 -32.04
N GLY A 498 -2.44 10.52 -32.01
CA GLY A 498 -3.35 10.65 -33.17
C GLY A 498 -3.18 9.49 -34.18
N CYS A 499 -4.28 9.05 -34.78
CA CYS A 499 -4.29 7.88 -35.68
C CYS A 499 -3.34 8.00 -36.88
N GLU A 500 -3.13 9.20 -37.41
CA GLU A 500 -2.42 9.42 -38.68
C GLU A 500 -0.90 9.26 -38.57
N GLN A 501 -0.36 9.34 -37.35
CA GLN A 501 1.09 9.24 -37.10
C GLN A 501 1.52 7.84 -36.66
N LEU A 502 0.57 6.93 -36.38
CA LEU A 502 0.89 5.60 -35.88
C LEU A 502 1.31 4.66 -37.01
N PRO A 503 2.34 3.83 -36.79
CA PRO A 503 2.64 2.72 -37.69
C PRO A 503 1.42 1.78 -37.86
N PRO A 504 1.33 1.04 -38.97
CA PRO A 504 0.35 -0.03 -39.12
C PRO A 504 0.40 -1.03 -37.96
N HIS A 505 -0.74 -1.59 -37.58
CA HIS A 505 -0.87 -2.42 -36.37
C HIS A 505 0.02 -3.68 -36.41
N GLU A 506 0.27 -4.22 -37.60
CA GLU A 506 1.20 -5.34 -37.84
C GLU A 506 2.66 -5.01 -37.49
N ASN A 507 3.02 -3.74 -37.37
CA ASN A 507 4.36 -3.27 -36.99
C ASN A 507 4.45 -2.91 -35.49
N TRP A 508 3.47 -3.31 -34.68
CA TRP A 508 3.45 -3.03 -33.24
C TRP A 508 4.05 -4.21 -32.47
N HIS A 509 5.02 -3.92 -31.62
CA HIS A 509 5.65 -4.91 -30.75
C HIS A 509 5.43 -4.53 -29.28
N PHE A 510 4.62 -5.32 -28.58
CA PHE A 510 4.44 -5.19 -27.13
C PHE A 510 5.42 -6.10 -26.40
N ILE A 511 6.45 -5.54 -25.77
CA ILE A 511 7.58 -6.28 -25.19
C ILE A 511 7.56 -6.17 -23.66
N PHE A 512 7.35 -7.30 -22.99
CA PHE A 512 7.58 -7.41 -21.56
C PHE A 512 9.07 -7.52 -21.26
N LEU A 513 9.64 -6.56 -20.54
CA LEU A 513 10.96 -6.71 -19.96
C LEU A 513 10.84 -7.34 -18.58
N ILE A 514 11.58 -8.43 -18.36
CA ILE A 514 11.60 -9.16 -17.09
C ILE A 514 13.04 -9.33 -16.59
N PRO A 515 13.28 -9.31 -15.27
CA PRO A 515 14.61 -9.54 -14.74
C PRO A 515 15.07 -10.98 -15.00
N ASP A 516 16.37 -11.17 -15.21
CA ASP A 516 17.00 -12.49 -15.27
C ASP A 516 16.76 -13.29 -13.97
N GLY A 517 16.58 -14.61 -14.11
CA GLY A 517 16.27 -15.51 -13.00
C GLY A 517 14.83 -15.46 -12.49
N GLY A 518 13.93 -14.74 -13.17
CA GLY A 518 12.50 -14.73 -12.89
C GLY A 518 11.78 -16.04 -13.20
N ASN A 519 10.59 -16.17 -12.62
CA ASN A 519 9.67 -17.25 -12.95
C ASN A 519 9.09 -17.06 -14.37
N THR A 520 8.41 -18.08 -14.89
CA THR A 520 7.63 -17.98 -16.13
C THR A 520 6.62 -16.84 -16.04
N LEU A 521 6.76 -15.83 -16.90
CA LEU A 521 5.79 -14.75 -17.06
C LEU A 521 4.52 -15.30 -17.69
N LYS A 522 3.37 -14.90 -17.15
CA LYS A 522 2.04 -15.21 -17.64
C LYS A 522 1.35 -13.90 -17.99
N CYS A 523 0.75 -13.82 -19.18
CA CYS A 523 -0.11 -12.72 -19.57
C CYS A 523 -1.51 -13.27 -19.89
N PRO A 524 -2.56 -12.88 -19.14
CA PRO A 524 -3.94 -13.18 -19.50
C PRO A 524 -4.23 -12.81 -20.95
N TYR A 525 -5.00 -13.64 -21.65
CA TYR A 525 -5.40 -13.33 -23.01
C TYR A 525 -6.37 -12.13 -23.00
N PRO A 526 -6.13 -11.08 -23.81
CA PRO A 526 -6.97 -9.90 -23.81
C PRO A 526 -8.42 -10.22 -24.25
N GLU A 527 -9.39 -9.61 -23.58
CA GLU A 527 -10.81 -9.77 -23.95
C GLU A 527 -11.20 -8.89 -25.16
N SER A 528 -10.51 -7.76 -25.36
CA SER A 528 -10.75 -6.84 -26.48
C SER A 528 -10.14 -7.41 -27.78
N PRO A 529 -10.93 -7.59 -28.86
CA PRO A 529 -10.46 -8.15 -30.13
C PRO A 529 -9.22 -7.46 -30.70
N GLU A 530 -9.13 -6.14 -30.54
CA GLU A 530 -8.04 -5.33 -31.07
C GLU A 530 -6.70 -5.69 -30.40
N LEU A 531 -6.70 -6.00 -29.11
CA LEU A 531 -5.51 -6.47 -28.39
C LEU A 531 -5.18 -7.95 -28.65
N GLN A 532 -6.10 -8.73 -29.21
CA GLN A 532 -5.84 -10.13 -29.53
C GLN A 532 -4.96 -10.31 -30.77
N GLU A 533 -4.92 -9.28 -31.62
CA GLU A 533 -4.03 -9.19 -32.77
C GLU A 533 -2.59 -8.85 -32.37
N LEU A 534 -2.37 -8.33 -31.15
CA LEU A 534 -1.02 -8.14 -30.62
C LEU A 534 -0.39 -9.50 -30.31
N GLU A 535 0.77 -9.77 -30.90
CA GLU A 535 1.64 -10.88 -30.52
C GLU A 535 2.61 -10.38 -29.42
N PRO A 536 2.31 -10.60 -28.12
CA PRO A 536 3.19 -10.10 -27.08
C PRO A 536 4.53 -10.82 -27.13
N CYS A 537 5.59 -10.07 -26.88
CA CYS A 537 6.97 -10.53 -26.80
C CYS A 537 7.48 -10.38 -25.38
N SER A 538 8.61 -11.02 -25.08
CA SER A 538 9.32 -10.79 -23.83
C SER A 538 10.82 -10.79 -24.03
N SER A 539 11.52 -10.00 -23.22
CA SER A 539 12.97 -10.00 -23.14
C SER A 539 13.46 -10.10 -21.70
N GLN A 540 14.57 -10.81 -21.51
CA GLN A 540 15.23 -10.91 -20.22
C GLN A 540 16.33 -9.88 -20.06
N VAL A 541 16.28 -9.17 -18.95
CA VAL A 541 17.22 -8.12 -18.59
C VAL A 541 18.21 -8.66 -17.57
N VAL A 542 19.43 -8.95 -18.02
CA VAL A 542 20.51 -9.46 -17.17
C VAL A 542 21.16 -8.29 -16.43
N MET A 543 20.77 -8.08 -15.16
CA MET A 543 21.27 -6.96 -14.32
C MET A 543 22.78 -6.82 -14.28
N ARG A 544 23.52 -7.93 -14.33
CA ARG A 544 24.99 -7.93 -14.29
C ARG A 544 25.63 -7.31 -15.53
N ASN A 545 24.91 -7.24 -16.66
CA ASN A 545 25.40 -6.63 -17.88
C ASN A 545 25.46 -5.11 -17.76
N PHE A 546 24.52 -4.51 -17.02
CA PHE A 546 24.51 -3.07 -16.72
C PHE A 546 25.77 -2.67 -15.96
N THR A 547 26.19 -3.50 -14.98
CA THR A 547 27.40 -3.28 -14.19
C THR A 547 28.67 -3.21 -15.04
N LYS A 548 28.76 -4.02 -16.10
CA LYS A 548 29.91 -4.05 -17.00
C LYS A 548 29.98 -2.81 -17.89
N LEU A 549 28.82 -2.34 -18.36
CA LEU A 549 28.74 -1.13 -19.17
C LEU A 549 29.30 0.05 -18.38
N ILE A 550 28.96 0.21 -17.11
CA ILE A 550 29.37 1.33 -16.25
C ILE A 550 30.85 1.33 -15.89
N ALA A 551 31.53 0.17 -15.93
CA ALA A 551 32.95 0.06 -15.60
C ALA A 551 33.86 0.78 -16.61
N LEU A 552 33.31 1.29 -17.72
CA LEU A 552 34.05 2.19 -18.60
C LEU A 552 34.30 3.55 -17.88
N PRO A 553 35.46 4.20 -18.09
CA PRO A 553 35.83 5.44 -17.41
C PRO A 553 34.79 6.56 -17.51
N GLN A 554 34.57 7.29 -16.41
CA GLN A 554 33.58 8.36 -16.35
C GLN A 554 33.81 9.56 -17.27
N CYS A 555 35.06 9.76 -17.68
CA CYS A 555 35.41 10.70 -18.74
C CYS A 555 34.90 10.33 -20.14
N MET A 556 34.48 9.08 -20.38
CA MET A 556 33.72 8.72 -21.59
C MET A 556 32.21 9.00 -21.45
N TRP A 557 31.70 9.22 -20.23
CA TRP A 557 30.27 9.42 -19.97
C TRP A 557 29.87 10.90 -19.87
N ASP A 558 30.78 11.77 -19.42
CA ASP A 558 30.47 13.18 -19.11
C ASP A 558 30.76 14.16 -20.27
N SER A 559 31.08 13.69 -21.49
CA SER A 559 31.02 14.58 -22.65
C SER A 559 29.55 14.91 -22.89
N PRO A 560 29.12 16.17 -22.68
CA PRO A 560 27.82 16.58 -23.20
C PRO A 560 27.90 16.34 -24.71
N LEU A 561 26.84 15.79 -25.29
CA LEU A 561 26.53 16.09 -26.68
C LEU A 561 26.25 17.60 -26.75
N SER A 562 27.28 18.44 -26.61
CA SER A 562 27.21 19.83 -27.01
C SER A 562 27.15 19.77 -28.52
N PHE A 563 25.92 19.78 -29.04
CA PHE A 563 25.68 20.17 -30.41
C PHE A 563 26.40 21.50 -30.61
N LYS A 564 27.48 21.47 -31.41
CA LYS A 564 27.88 22.66 -32.12
C LYS A 564 26.72 22.93 -33.06
N GLU A 565 25.90 23.92 -32.74
CA GLU A 565 25.19 24.64 -33.79
C GLU A 565 26.27 25.04 -34.80
N GLU A 566 26.22 24.45 -35.99
CA GLU A 566 26.90 25.02 -37.15
C GLU A 566 26.21 26.36 -37.39
N GLU A 567 26.75 27.41 -36.77
CA GLU A 567 26.51 28.77 -37.23
C GLU A 567 27.07 28.84 -38.66
N ASP A 568 26.15 28.83 -39.64
CA ASP A 568 26.41 29.31 -40.98
C ASP A 568 26.95 30.75 -40.88
N GLU A 569 28.28 30.91 -40.92
CA GLU A 569 28.93 32.20 -41.10
C GLU A 569 28.53 32.76 -42.48
N GLN A 570 27.47 33.58 -42.48
CA GLN A 570 27.16 34.53 -43.53
C GLN A 570 28.32 35.51 -43.69
N GLU A 571 28.93 35.54 -44.88
CA GLU A 571 29.89 36.56 -45.29
C GLU A 571 29.23 37.95 -45.35
N ASP A 572 29.63 38.85 -44.44
CA ASP A 572 29.25 40.26 -44.46
C ASP A 572 30.06 41.06 -45.52
N PRO A 573 29.44 42.02 -46.24
CA PRO A 573 30.12 42.85 -47.24
C PRO A 573 30.87 44.05 -46.61
N PRO A 574 31.88 44.62 -47.31
CA PRO A 574 32.83 45.55 -46.69
C PRO A 574 32.25 46.94 -46.41
N HIS A 575 32.37 47.37 -45.15
CA HIS A 575 32.01 48.70 -44.68
C HIS A 575 32.87 49.83 -45.30
N LYS A 576 32.17 50.84 -45.85
CA LYS A 576 32.70 52.17 -46.20
C LYS A 576 33.08 52.95 -44.94
N LYS A 577 34.34 53.41 -44.89
CA LYS A 577 34.82 54.41 -43.93
C LYS A 577 34.11 55.75 -44.16
N SER A 578 33.48 56.30 -43.12
CA SER A 578 33.16 57.74 -43.05
C SER A 578 33.75 58.35 -41.78
N LYS A 579 34.45 59.47 -42.00
CA LYS A 579 35.06 60.35 -41.00
C LYS A 579 33.99 61.18 -40.31
N GLN A 580 34.04 61.33 -38.99
CA GLN A 580 33.59 62.53 -38.27
C GLN A 580 34.51 62.73 -37.06
N THR A 581 35.48 63.66 -37.13
CA THR A 581 35.48 65.04 -36.62
C THR A 581 35.16 65.23 -35.14
N GLU A 582 36.19 65.69 -34.43
CA GLU A 582 36.21 66.40 -33.16
C GLU A 582 35.06 67.41 -32.98
N LYS A 583 34.60 67.56 -31.73
CA LYS A 583 34.56 68.88 -31.07
C LYS A 583 34.49 68.77 -29.54
N HIS A 584 35.29 69.66 -28.94
CA HIS A 584 35.54 69.93 -27.53
C HIS A 584 34.39 70.62 -26.78
N ALA A 585 34.56 70.61 -25.44
CA ALA A 585 34.08 71.52 -24.38
C ALA A 585 32.69 71.18 -23.78
N GLU A 586 32.52 71.12 -22.45
CA GLU A 586 33.25 71.68 -21.29
C GLU A 586 33.44 70.65 -20.16
#